data_AF-O25421-F1
#
_entry.id   AF-O25421-F1
#
_cell.length_a   1.000
_cell.length_b   1.000
_cell.length_c   1.000
_cell.angle_alpha   90.00
_cell.angle_beta   90.00
_cell.angle_gamma   90.00
#
_symmetry.space_group_name_H-M   'P 1'
#
loop_
_entity.id
_entity.type
_entity.pdbx_description
1 polymer ?
#
loop_
_entity_poly.entity_id
_entity_poly.type
_entity_poly.pdbx_seq_one_letter_code
_entity_poly.pdbx_strand_id
1 'polypeptide(L)'
;MVKCQNLLSSCGKNLDNKGLGMRRSLAFYLLALLGLQVLGARDFSQLKNEELLKLAGTLPSNEAIDYRMEVSKRLKTLNAEDAKKFRANFSRIARKNLSKMSEGFQKNA
;
A
#
# COMPACT_ATOMS: atom_id res chain seq x y z
N MET A 1 1.16 -49.74 3.10
CA MET A 1 1.96 -48.55 2.76
C MET A 1 2.31 -48.58 1.27
N VAL A 2 1.35 -48.27 0.38
CA VAL A 2 1.55 -48.40 -1.08
C VAL A 2 0.71 -47.34 -1.82
N LYS A 3 1.37 -46.50 -2.62
CA LYS A 3 0.85 -45.72 -3.78
C LYS A 3 -0.15 -44.56 -3.56
N CYS A 4 0.32 -43.44 -2.98
CA CYS A 4 -0.27 -42.10 -3.20
C CYS A 4 0.49 -41.27 -4.25
N GLN A 5 1.04 -41.88 -5.30
CA GLN A 5 1.74 -41.16 -6.39
C GLN A 5 0.93 -41.04 -7.70
N ASN A 6 -0.32 -41.50 -7.76
CA ASN A 6 -1.08 -41.58 -9.01
C ASN A 6 -2.12 -40.47 -9.25
N LEU A 7 -2.15 -39.39 -8.47
CA LEU A 7 -3.13 -38.31 -8.66
C LEU A 7 -2.60 -37.05 -9.36
N LEU A 8 -1.31 -37.02 -9.73
CA LEU A 8 -0.72 -35.88 -10.46
C LEU A 8 -0.64 -36.09 -11.99
N SER A 9 -1.16 -37.20 -12.53
CA SER A 9 -0.99 -37.58 -13.94
C SER A 9 -2.23 -37.34 -14.83
N SER A 10 -3.37 -36.87 -14.28
CA SER A 10 -4.63 -36.82 -15.05
C SER A 10 -5.02 -35.44 -15.63
N CYS A 11 -4.40 -34.34 -15.19
CA CYS A 11 -4.64 -33.01 -15.78
C CYS A 11 -3.51 -32.61 -16.74
N GLY A 12 -3.36 -33.36 -17.84
CA GLY A 12 -2.26 -33.16 -18.77
C GLY A 12 -2.58 -33.56 -20.20
N LYS A 13 -3.82 -33.35 -20.67
CA LYS A 13 -4.18 -33.61 -22.07
C LYS A 13 -5.19 -32.58 -22.57
N ASN A 14 -4.91 -32.06 -23.77
CA ASN A 14 -5.75 -31.20 -24.61
C ASN A 14 -5.56 -29.68 -24.48
N LEU A 15 -4.35 -29.22 -24.81
CA LEU A 15 -4.11 -27.87 -25.32
C LEU A 15 -3.98 -27.95 -26.84
N ASP A 16 -5.14 -27.90 -27.50
CA ASP A 16 -5.25 -27.80 -28.95
C ASP A 16 -4.49 -26.57 -29.47
N ASN A 17 -3.63 -26.80 -30.46
CA ASN A 17 -2.60 -25.89 -30.96
C ASN A 17 -3.13 -24.87 -32.00
N LYS A 18 -4.41 -24.48 -31.90
CA LYS A 18 -5.07 -23.53 -32.84
C LYS A 18 -5.43 -22.16 -32.25
N GLY A 19 -5.11 -21.90 -30.97
CA GLY A 19 -5.48 -20.66 -30.24
C GLY A 19 -4.35 -19.65 -29.99
N LEU A 20 -3.21 -19.72 -30.69
CA LEU A 20 -1.99 -18.98 -30.33
C LEU A 20 -2.13 -17.43 -30.40
N GLY A 21 -3.03 -16.91 -31.24
CA GLY A 21 -3.31 -15.46 -31.34
C GLY A 21 -4.17 -14.90 -30.20
N MET A 22 -5.23 -15.62 -29.81
CA MET A 22 -6.16 -15.17 -28.76
C MET A 22 -5.57 -15.30 -27.34
N ARG A 23 -4.62 -16.22 -27.15
CA ARG A 23 -3.91 -16.39 -25.88
C ARG A 23 -2.89 -15.29 -25.61
N ARG A 24 -2.23 -14.78 -26.65
CA ARG A 24 -1.30 -13.66 -26.54
C ARG A 24 -2.04 -12.37 -26.20
N SER A 25 -3.18 -12.09 -26.85
CA SER A 25 -3.98 -10.91 -26.53
C SER A 25 -4.49 -10.93 -25.09
N LEU A 26 -4.97 -12.07 -24.59
CA LEU A 26 -5.43 -12.20 -23.21
C LEU A 26 -4.32 -11.92 -22.19
N ALA A 27 -3.09 -12.38 -22.45
CA ALA A 27 -1.94 -12.09 -21.59
C ALA A 27 -1.59 -10.60 -21.55
N PHE A 28 -1.65 -9.90 -22.69
CA PHE A 28 -1.47 -8.45 -22.75
C PHE A 28 -2.57 -7.69 -21.98
N TYR A 29 -3.84 -8.11 -22.09
CA TYR A 29 -4.93 -7.51 -21.33
C TYR A 29 -4.74 -7.68 -19.82
N LEU A 30 -4.32 -8.85 -19.35
CA LEU A 30 -4.05 -9.09 -17.93
C LEU A 30 -2.86 -8.24 -17.43
N LEU A 31 -1.78 -8.13 -18.21
CA LEU A 31 -0.64 -7.25 -17.86
C LEU A 31 -1.04 -5.77 -17.85
N ALA A 32 -1.86 -5.32 -18.80
CA ALA A 32 -2.36 -3.94 -18.84
C ALA A 32 -3.26 -3.62 -17.64
N LEU A 33 -4.13 -4.55 -17.23
CA LEU A 33 -4.96 -4.41 -16.03
C LEU A 33 -4.13 -4.36 -14.73
N LEU A 34 -3.03 -5.13 -14.66
CA LEU A 34 -2.11 -5.06 -13.52
C LEU A 34 -1.29 -3.76 -13.51
N GLY A 35 -0.86 -3.28 -14.67
CA GLY A 35 -0.08 -2.03 -14.80
C GLY A 35 -0.85 -0.77 -14.41
N LEU A 36 -2.18 -0.77 -14.53
CA LEU A 36 -3.01 0.39 -14.23
C LEU A 36 -3.13 0.69 -12.72
N GLN A 37 -2.78 -0.25 -11.84
CA GLN A 37 -2.96 -0.08 -10.40
C GLN A 37 -1.99 0.93 -9.76
N VAL A 38 -0.90 1.31 -10.45
CA VAL A 38 0.13 2.21 -9.91
C VAL A 38 -0.33 3.67 -9.82
N LEU A 39 -1.38 4.07 -10.55
CA LEU A 39 -1.84 5.47 -10.60
C LEU A 39 -2.60 5.93 -9.34
N GLY A 40 -2.90 5.03 -8.39
CA GLY A 40 -3.70 5.32 -7.20
C GLY A 40 -2.91 5.79 -5.96
N ALA A 41 -1.57 5.76 -5.99
CA ALA A 41 -0.77 6.18 -4.84
C ALA A 41 -0.77 7.73 -4.73
N ARG A 42 -1.23 8.25 -3.59
CA ARG A 42 -1.13 9.68 -3.30
C ARG A 42 0.35 10.05 -3.14
N ASP A 43 0.84 10.95 -3.98
CA ASP A 43 2.20 11.46 -3.88
C ASP A 43 2.33 12.48 -2.74
N PHE A 44 3.02 12.10 -1.67
CA PHE A 44 3.28 12.97 -0.52
C PHE A 44 4.49 13.90 -0.72
N SER A 45 5.29 13.70 -1.77
CA SER A 45 6.52 14.47 -2.00
C SER A 45 6.25 15.95 -2.27
N GLN A 46 5.07 16.28 -2.78
CA GLN A 46 4.65 17.66 -3.08
C GLN A 46 4.17 18.43 -1.84
N LEU A 47 3.97 17.76 -0.71
CA LEU A 47 3.48 18.42 0.50
C LEU A 47 4.59 19.17 1.24
N LYS A 48 4.22 20.32 1.82
CA LYS A 48 5.05 21.00 2.82
C LYS A 48 5.03 20.22 4.14
N ASN A 49 6.05 20.43 4.97
CA ASN A 49 6.18 19.73 6.26
C ASN A 49 4.94 19.93 7.17
N GLU A 50 4.34 21.11 7.17
CA GLU A 50 3.13 21.39 7.95
C GLU A 50 1.90 20.63 7.44
N GLU A 51 1.76 20.51 6.13
CA GLU A 51 0.67 19.76 5.49
C GLU A 51 0.85 18.25 5.74
N LEU A 52 2.08 17.76 5.59
CA LEU A 52 2.44 16.38 5.90
C LEU A 52 2.12 16.04 7.37
N LEU A 53 2.40 16.94 8.31
CA LEU A 53 2.11 16.75 9.73
C LEU A 53 0.61 16.67 10.04
N LYS A 54 -0.25 17.40 9.32
CA LYS A 54 -1.71 17.36 9.53
C LYS A 54 -2.32 16.00 9.22
N LEU A 55 -1.69 15.22 8.33
CA LEU A 55 -2.13 13.87 7.94
C LEU A 55 -1.77 12.78 8.96
N ALA A 56 -0.99 13.11 10.00
CA ALA A 56 -0.54 12.12 10.97
C ALA A 56 -1.73 11.49 11.70
N GLY A 57 -1.87 10.17 11.59
CA GLY A 57 -2.96 9.41 12.23
C GLY A 57 -4.35 9.58 11.58
N THR A 58 -4.46 10.18 10.39
CA THR A 58 -5.74 10.32 9.67
C THR A 58 -5.86 9.42 8.45
N LEU A 59 -4.74 8.88 7.97
CA LEU A 59 -4.70 8.14 6.71
C LEU A 59 -5.13 6.67 6.90
N PRO A 60 -5.86 6.10 5.92
CA PRO A 60 -6.15 4.67 5.90
C PRO A 60 -4.89 3.82 5.68
N SER A 61 -4.96 2.53 6.01
CA SER A 61 -3.81 1.62 5.99
C SER A 61 -3.13 1.49 4.62
N ASN A 62 -3.86 1.64 3.52
CA ASN A 62 -3.32 1.59 2.15
C ASN A 62 -2.44 2.80 1.79
N GLU A 63 -2.66 3.97 2.41
CA GLU A 63 -1.82 5.18 2.22
C GLU A 63 -0.69 5.28 3.27
N ALA A 64 -0.80 4.53 4.38
CA ALA A 64 0.09 4.66 5.52
C ALA A 64 1.55 4.31 5.20
N ILE A 65 1.81 3.40 4.26
CA ILE A 65 3.17 2.98 3.89
C ILE A 65 3.90 4.11 3.16
N ASP A 66 3.30 4.66 2.10
CA ASP A 66 3.87 5.77 1.33
C ASP A 66 4.09 7.01 2.20
N TYR A 67 3.12 7.30 3.07
CA TYR A 67 3.24 8.39 4.04
C TYR A 67 4.42 8.20 5.00
N ARG A 68 4.60 6.99 5.55
CA ARG A 68 5.73 6.66 6.44
C ARG A 68 7.07 6.78 5.72
N MET A 69 7.13 6.41 4.44
CA MET A 69 8.34 6.57 3.62
C MET A 69 8.71 8.04 3.47
N GLU A 70 7.75 8.91 3.13
CA GLU A 70 8.01 10.35 2.99
C GLU A 70 8.40 10.99 4.32
N VAL A 71 7.72 10.65 5.43
CA VAL A 71 8.11 11.12 6.78
C VAL A 71 9.54 10.70 7.12
N SER A 72 9.92 9.45 6.85
CA SER A 72 11.28 8.95 7.07
C SER A 72 12.31 9.69 6.22
N LYS A 73 11.99 9.96 4.95
CA LYS A 73 12.83 10.75 4.04
C LYS A 73 13.07 12.15 4.58
N ARG A 74 12.02 12.86 5.03
CA ARG A 74 12.14 14.21 5.63
C ARG A 74 12.96 14.19 6.91
N LEU A 75 12.79 13.18 7.77
CA LEU A 75 13.57 13.07 9.00
C LEU A 75 15.08 12.86 8.75
N LYS A 76 15.46 12.29 7.61
CA LYS A 76 16.88 12.13 7.22
C LYS A 76 17.50 13.42 6.68
N THR A 77 16.70 14.35 6.16
CA THR A 77 17.19 15.62 5.60
C THR A 77 17.26 16.74 6.64
N LEU A 78 16.54 16.63 7.75
CA LEU A 78 16.55 17.61 8.84
C LEU A 78 17.80 17.44 9.73
N ASN A 79 18.29 18.56 10.27
CA ASN A 79 19.26 18.52 11.37
C ASN A 79 18.62 17.94 12.65
N ALA A 80 19.44 17.64 13.66
CA ALA A 80 19.00 16.96 14.87
C ALA A 80 17.87 17.71 15.63
N GLU A 81 18.00 19.03 15.77
CA GLU A 81 17.01 19.86 16.49
C GLU A 81 15.67 19.93 15.75
N ASP A 82 15.70 20.14 14.43
CA ASP A 82 14.48 20.20 13.64
C ASP A 82 13.82 18.82 13.50
N ALA A 83 14.60 17.75 13.40
CA ALA A 83 14.08 16.38 13.43
C ALA A 83 13.41 16.07 14.78
N LYS A 84 13.97 16.54 15.90
CA LYS A 84 13.37 16.40 17.24
C LYS A 84 12.04 17.14 17.33
N LYS A 85 11.98 18.40 16.87
CA LYS A 85 10.74 19.19 16.81
C LYS A 85 9.69 18.55 15.91
N PHE A 86 10.10 18.05 14.74
CA PHE A 86 9.21 17.35 13.80
C PHE A 86 8.59 16.11 14.45
N ARG A 87 9.39 15.24 15.09
CA ARG A 87 8.91 14.03 15.77
C ARG A 87 7.95 14.33 16.91
N ALA A 88 8.22 15.37 17.69
CA ALA A 88 7.34 15.80 18.77
C ALA A 88 5.98 16.29 18.23
N ASN A 89 5.99 17.11 17.19
CA ASN A 89 4.77 17.58 16.53
C ASN A 89 3.98 16.43 15.90
N PHE A 90 4.66 15.53 15.19
CA PHE A 90 4.06 14.34 14.60
C PHE A 90 3.34 13.50 15.66
N SER A 91 4.03 13.19 16.75
CA SER A 91 3.49 12.36 17.84
C SER A 91 2.27 13.01 18.50
N ARG A 92 2.33 14.33 18.73
CA ARG A 92 1.22 15.10 19.30
C ARG A 92 -0.02 15.09 18.39
N ILE A 93 0.16 15.34 17.10
CA ILE A 93 -0.94 15.38 16.13
C ILE A 93 -1.54 13.98 15.93
N ALA A 94 -0.69 12.95 15.75
CA ALA A 94 -1.14 11.58 15.59
C ALA A 94 -1.99 11.11 16.79
N ARG A 95 -1.53 11.36 18.02
CA ARG A 95 -2.29 11.03 19.24
C ARG A 95 -3.64 11.74 19.28
N LYS A 96 -3.68 13.04 18.95
CA LYS A 96 -4.92 13.83 18.91
C LYS A 96 -5.91 13.31 17.85
N ASN A 97 -5.42 12.94 16.68
CA ASN A 97 -6.28 12.43 15.60
C ASN A 97 -6.81 11.03 15.92
N LEU A 98 -5.96 10.15 16.46
CA LEU A 98 -6.36 8.80 16.88
C LEU A 98 -7.32 8.82 18.09
N SER A 99 -7.14 9.73 19.05
CA SER A 99 -8.06 9.83 20.19
C SER A 99 -9.47 10.24 19.75
N LYS A 100 -9.59 11.21 18.83
CA LYS A 100 -10.87 11.60 18.24
C LYS A 100 -11.56 10.45 17.50
N MET A 101 -10.79 9.63 16.79
CA MET A 101 -11.32 8.45 16.12
C MET A 101 -11.82 7.41 17.14
N SER A 102 -11.08 7.19 18.23
CA SER A 102 -11.50 6.30 19.33
C SER A 102 -12.76 6.79 20.03
N GLU A 103 -12.86 8.09 20.33
CA GLU A 103 -14.06 8.69 20.91
C GLU A 103 -15.25 8.59 19.95
N GLY A 104 -15.03 8.79 18.65
CA GLY A 104 -16.03 8.58 17.62
C GLY A 104 -16.49 7.13 17.54
N PHE A 105 -15.57 6.17 17.60
CA PHE A 105 -15.91 4.75 17.61
C PHE A 105 -16.72 4.37 18.85
N GLN A 106 -16.35 4.87 20.03
CA GLN A 106 -17.08 4.64 21.29
C GLN A 106 -18.48 5.26 21.31
N LYS A 107 -18.72 6.36 20.59
CA LYS A 107 -20.05 6.99 20.52
C LYS A 107 -21.00 6.32 19.52
N ASN A 108 -20.45 5.53 18.59
CA ASN A 108 -21.22 4.82 17.55
C ASN A 108 -21.29 3.31 17.81
N ALA A 109 -20.73 2.82 18.92
CA ALA A 109 -20.77 1.44 19.39
C ALA A 109 -21.74 1.33 20.57
#